data_AF-A0A0L0VSN0-F1
#
_entry.id   AF-A0A0L0VSN0-F1
#
_cell.length_a   1.000
_cell.length_b   1.000
_cell.length_c   1.000
_cell.angle_alpha   90.00
_cell.angle_beta   90.00
_cell.angle_gamma   90.00
#
_symmetry.space_group_name_H-M   'P 1'
#
loop_
_entity.id
_entity.type
_entity.pdbx_description
1 polymer ?
#
loop_
_entity_poly.entity_id
_entity_poly.type
_entity_poly.pdbx_seq_one_letter_code
_entity_poly.pdbx_strand_id
1 'polypeptide(L)'
;MECHYAMKEYLKTTAPGIYYKPDLNYIKKNTIPMKELFFLACLCQYHHLWNLDTTRAKAGHACIETFIKNSTGDLLTVFDLLSLAVNTQIILVHESIDKDTMKKLVNVPKAFIPLLGQISTFAIKECKAQFNCITKNFDLTKSCSQTLTKWVGIPCAHSIAETLETGDGLGPAVLHLQWHLNHNPEKQMRDNLICMKSIN
;
A
#
# COMPACT_ATOMS: atom_id res chain seq x y z
N MET A 1 9.60 -20.70 6.50
CA MET A 1 9.33 -22.03 7.11
C MET A 1 8.44 -21.91 8.35
N GLU A 2 8.64 -20.90 9.19
CA GLU A 2 7.90 -20.69 10.46
C GLU A 2 6.38 -20.44 10.29
N CYS A 3 5.93 -19.67 9.29
CA CYS A 3 4.51 -19.42 9.07
C CYS A 3 3.70 -20.69 8.75
N HIS A 4 4.33 -21.70 8.13
CA HIS A 4 3.69 -22.98 7.82
C HIS A 4 3.44 -23.82 9.08
N TYR A 5 4.31 -23.70 10.08
CA TYR A 5 4.18 -24.40 11.35
C TYR A 5 3.13 -23.72 12.24
N ALA A 6 3.15 -22.37 12.29
CA ALA A 6 2.18 -21.58 13.05
C ALA A 6 0.72 -21.79 12.57
N MET A 7 0.50 -21.85 11.25
CA MET A 7 -0.84 -22.09 10.68
C MET A 7 -1.34 -23.52 10.94
N LYS A 8 -0.44 -24.52 10.96
CA LYS A 8 -0.79 -25.91 11.32
C LYS A 8 -1.18 -26.05 12.79
N GLU A 9 -0.53 -25.31 13.69
CA GLU A 9 -0.87 -25.27 15.12
C GLU A 9 -2.20 -24.53 15.35
N TYR A 10 -2.39 -23.37 14.73
CA TYR A 10 -3.64 -22.59 14.82
C TYR A 10 -4.88 -23.34 14.31
N LEU A 11 -4.72 -24.19 13.28
CA LEU A 11 -5.82 -25.03 12.76
C LEU A 11 -6.13 -26.26 13.64
N LYS A 12 -5.27 -26.60 14.61
CA LYS A 12 -5.53 -27.65 15.60
C LYS A 12 -6.28 -27.13 16.82
N THR A 13 -6.16 -25.83 17.13
CA THR A 13 -6.86 -25.21 18.26
C THR A 13 -8.31 -24.93 17.88
N THR A 14 -9.24 -25.70 18.42
CA THR A 14 -10.67 -25.37 18.39
C THR A 14 -10.89 -24.11 19.22
N ALA A 15 -11.23 -22.99 18.58
CA ALA A 15 -11.69 -21.81 19.28
C ALA A 15 -12.99 -22.15 20.06
N PRO A 16 -13.11 -21.75 21.33
CA PRO A 16 -14.30 -22.04 22.13
C PRO A 16 -15.54 -21.39 21.49
N GLY A 17 -16.53 -22.20 21.12
CA GLY A 17 -17.80 -21.77 20.54
C GLY A 17 -18.03 -22.08 19.05
N ILE A 18 -17.06 -22.68 18.34
CA ILE A 18 -17.22 -23.03 16.91
C ILE A 18 -17.43 -24.55 16.75
N TYR A 19 -18.66 -24.96 16.40
CA TYR A 19 -19.06 -26.36 16.15
C TYR A 19 -18.73 -26.87 14.73
N TYR A 20 -17.77 -26.25 14.04
CA TYR A 20 -17.30 -26.72 12.74
C TYR A 20 -15.84 -27.15 12.87
N LYS A 21 -15.59 -28.46 12.75
CA LYS A 21 -14.25 -29.02 12.63
C LYS A 21 -13.87 -28.90 11.15
N PRO A 22 -12.98 -27.98 10.75
CA PRO A 22 -12.56 -27.92 9.35
C PRO A 22 -11.93 -29.27 9.01
N ASP A 23 -12.37 -29.91 7.92
CA ASP A 23 -11.74 -31.15 7.48
C ASP A 23 -10.29 -30.84 7.10
N LEU A 24 -9.40 -31.11 8.06
CA LEU A 24 -7.97 -30.87 7.95
C LEU A 24 -7.39 -31.60 6.74
N ASN A 25 -7.98 -32.73 6.32
CA ASN A 25 -7.54 -33.46 5.14
C ASN A 25 -7.91 -32.70 3.87
N TYR A 26 -9.11 -32.11 3.81
CA TYR A 26 -9.51 -31.27 2.69
C TYR A 26 -8.62 -30.03 2.54
N ILE A 27 -8.35 -29.31 3.64
CA ILE A 27 -7.50 -28.11 3.62
C ILE A 27 -6.05 -28.47 3.27
N LYS A 28 -5.50 -29.55 3.85
CA LYS A 28 -4.13 -30.01 3.53
C LYS A 28 -3.98 -30.47 2.08
N LYS A 29 -5.01 -31.10 1.51
CA LYS A 29 -4.98 -31.66 0.16
C LYS A 29 -5.23 -30.60 -0.92
N ASN A 30 -6.15 -29.68 -0.69
CA ASN A 30 -6.62 -28.75 -1.72
C ASN A 30 -6.10 -27.31 -1.51
N THR A 31 -6.14 -26.81 -0.27
CA THR A 31 -5.85 -25.39 0.01
C THR A 31 -4.36 -25.12 0.24
N ILE A 32 -3.64 -25.96 0.99
CA ILE A 32 -2.21 -25.74 1.29
C ILE A 32 -1.33 -25.77 0.03
N PRO A 33 -1.53 -26.69 -0.94
CA PRO A 33 -0.73 -26.70 -2.17
C PRO A 33 -1.02 -25.48 -3.05
N MET A 34 -2.24 -24.95 -3.00
CA MET A 34 -2.65 -23.76 -3.74
C MET A 34 -2.44 -22.45 -2.97
N LYS A 35 -1.95 -22.48 -1.73
CA LYS A 35 -1.86 -21.26 -0.88
C LYS A 35 -1.07 -20.13 -1.53
N GLU A 36 -0.03 -20.49 -2.29
CA GLU A 36 0.83 -19.55 -3.00
C GLU A 36 0.11 -18.98 -4.23
N LEU A 37 -0.69 -19.80 -4.91
CA LEU A 37 -1.54 -19.38 -6.02
C LEU A 37 -2.73 -18.52 -5.56
N PHE A 38 -3.29 -18.81 -4.39
CA PHE A 38 -4.38 -18.02 -3.80
C PHE A 38 -3.89 -16.65 -3.33
N PHE A 39 -2.71 -16.63 -2.68
CA PHE A 39 -2.01 -15.38 -2.40
C PHE A 39 -1.72 -14.65 -3.71
N LEU A 40 -1.00 -15.26 -4.67
CA LEU A 40 -0.68 -14.60 -5.95
C LEU A 40 -1.92 -14.12 -6.72
N ALA A 41 -3.01 -14.89 -6.78
CA ALA A 41 -4.24 -14.50 -7.48
C ALA A 41 -4.95 -13.32 -6.80
N CYS A 42 -5.06 -13.32 -5.47
CA CYS A 42 -5.60 -12.18 -4.73
C CYS A 42 -4.67 -10.96 -4.80
N LEU A 43 -3.37 -11.21 -4.94
CA LEU A 43 -2.32 -10.21 -4.90
C LEU A 43 -1.98 -9.56 -6.25
N CYS A 44 -2.24 -10.26 -7.35
CA CYS A 44 -1.90 -9.80 -8.70
C CYS A 44 -3.05 -9.07 -9.40
N GLN A 45 -4.25 -9.04 -8.81
CA GLN A 45 -5.41 -8.36 -9.41
C GLN A 45 -5.53 -6.88 -9.04
N TYR A 46 -4.89 -6.43 -7.94
CA TYR A 46 -4.99 -5.05 -7.47
C TYR A 46 -3.62 -4.49 -7.06
N HIS A 47 -3.44 -3.17 -7.18
CA HIS A 47 -2.28 -2.50 -6.61
C HIS A 47 -2.44 -2.50 -5.10
N HIS A 48 -1.67 -3.31 -4.40
CA HIS A 48 -1.81 -3.40 -2.95
C HIS A 48 -1.07 -2.31 -2.18
N LEU A 49 -0.22 -1.52 -2.84
CA LEU A 49 0.32 -0.26 -2.33
C LEU A 49 0.94 -0.43 -0.92
N TRP A 50 1.66 -1.54 -0.73
CA TRP A 50 2.28 -2.00 0.53
C TRP A 50 1.31 -2.38 1.66
N ASN A 51 0.01 -2.52 1.38
CA ASN A 51 -1.03 -2.83 2.37
C ASN A 51 -1.25 -4.32 2.60
N LEU A 52 -0.32 -5.15 2.16
CA LEU A 52 -0.41 -6.61 2.27
C LEU A 52 0.04 -7.15 3.60
N ASP A 53 0.88 -6.37 4.27
CA ASP A 53 1.30 -6.76 5.58
C ASP A 53 0.18 -6.48 6.58
N THR A 54 -0.20 -7.55 7.28
CA THR A 54 -1.01 -7.48 8.50
C THR A 54 -0.46 -6.47 9.53
N THR A 55 0.78 -5.99 9.36
CA THR A 55 1.42 -4.98 10.19
C THR A 55 0.63 -3.68 10.26
N ARG A 56 0.06 -3.17 9.15
CA ARG A 56 -0.75 -1.94 9.17
C ARG A 56 -2.04 -2.11 9.99
N ALA A 57 -2.75 -3.21 9.75
CA ALA A 57 -3.96 -3.55 10.50
C ALA A 57 -3.65 -3.77 11.99
N LYS A 58 -2.54 -4.48 12.29
CA LYS A 58 -2.04 -4.68 13.66
C LYS A 58 -1.63 -3.37 14.32
N ALA A 59 -1.00 -2.45 13.59
CA ALA A 59 -0.63 -1.14 14.13
C ALA A 59 -1.85 -0.28 14.45
N GLY A 60 -2.87 -0.28 13.57
CA GLY A 60 -4.16 0.35 13.85
C GLY A 60 -4.83 -0.24 15.09
N HIS A 61 -4.87 -1.58 15.19
CA HIS A 61 -5.40 -2.27 16.37
C HIS A 61 -4.63 -1.93 17.64
N ALA A 62 -3.30 -1.94 17.60
CA ALA A 62 -2.45 -1.59 18.73
C ALA A 62 -2.65 -0.14 19.18
N CYS A 63 -2.87 0.79 18.24
CA CYS A 63 -3.20 2.17 18.54
C CYS A 63 -4.53 2.26 19.31
N ILE A 64 -5.60 1.64 18.79
CA ILE A 64 -6.91 1.61 19.44
C ILE A 64 -6.84 0.93 20.81
N GLU A 65 -6.15 -0.20 20.91
CA GLU A 65 -5.98 -0.96 22.15
C GLU A 65 -5.23 -0.13 23.21
N THR A 66 -4.22 0.64 22.81
CA THR A 66 -3.50 1.56 23.71
C THR A 66 -4.43 2.65 24.24
N PHE A 67 -5.28 3.21 23.38
CA PHE A 67 -6.29 4.19 23.80
C PHE A 67 -7.29 3.60 24.79
N ILE A 68 -7.83 2.42 24.51
CA ILE A 68 -8.80 1.75 25.39
C ILE A 68 -8.17 1.41 26.75
N LYS A 69 -6.95 0.87 26.76
CA LYS A 69 -6.26 0.47 28.00
C LYS A 69 -5.90 1.65 28.91
N ASN A 70 -5.54 2.78 28.33
CA ASN A 70 -5.08 3.95 29.07
C ASN A 70 -6.21 4.93 29.42
N SER A 71 -7.41 4.71 28.90
CA SER A 71 -8.55 5.58 29.19
C SER A 71 -9.27 5.13 30.46
N THR A 72 -9.41 6.04 31.42
CA THR A 72 -10.11 5.83 32.70
C THR A 72 -11.53 6.42 32.73
N GLY A 73 -12.00 6.98 31.61
CA GLY A 73 -13.34 7.57 31.48
C GLY A 73 -14.45 6.55 31.21
N ASP A 74 -15.70 7.02 31.21
CA ASP A 74 -16.83 6.22 30.75
C ASP A 74 -16.76 5.97 29.23
N LEU A 75 -17.51 4.98 28.75
CA LEU A 75 -17.42 4.50 27.37
C LEU A 75 -17.68 5.59 26.33
N LEU A 76 -18.58 6.55 26.61
CA LEU A 76 -18.87 7.65 25.69
C LEU A 76 -17.65 8.57 25.56
N THR A 77 -17.04 8.94 26.69
CA THR A 77 -15.81 9.74 26.73
C THR A 77 -14.66 9.06 25.97
N VAL A 78 -14.51 7.73 26.10
CA VAL A 78 -13.48 6.98 25.33
C VAL A 78 -13.74 7.04 23.83
N PHE A 79 -14.99 6.94 23.39
CA PHE A 79 -15.36 7.01 21.98
C PHE A 79 -15.09 8.40 21.38
N ASP A 80 -15.38 9.46 22.13
CA ASP A 80 -15.09 10.84 21.71
C ASP A 80 -13.58 11.08 21.58
N LEU A 81 -12.78 10.57 22.52
CA LEU A 81 -11.32 10.63 22.47
C LEU A 81 -10.75 9.87 21.27
N LEU A 82 -11.30 8.69 20.96
CA LEU A 82 -10.90 7.94 19.77
C LEU A 82 -11.23 8.70 18.48
N SER A 83 -12.42 9.30 18.41
CA SER A 83 -12.84 10.13 17.28
C SER A 83 -11.91 11.33 17.10
N LEU A 84 -11.53 11.99 18.20
CA LEU A 84 -10.56 13.08 18.19
C LEU A 84 -9.17 12.63 17.71
N ALA A 85 -8.70 11.45 18.15
CA ALA A 85 -7.43 10.89 17.72
C ALA A 85 -7.42 10.58 16.22
N VAL A 86 -8.51 10.01 15.69
CA VAL A 86 -8.67 9.75 14.25
C VAL A 86 -8.69 11.06 13.47
N ASN A 87 -9.47 12.05 13.91
CA ASN A 87 -9.50 13.38 13.30
C ASN A 87 -8.11 14.04 13.30
N THR A 88 -7.36 13.90 14.40
CA THR A 88 -5.99 14.41 14.49
C THR A 88 -5.08 13.74 13.48
N GLN A 89 -5.17 12.41 13.31
CA GLN A 89 -4.40 11.71 12.27
C GLN A 89 -4.76 12.18 10.86
N ILE A 90 -6.04 12.41 10.59
CA ILE A 90 -6.51 12.95 9.30
C ILE A 90 -5.93 14.35 9.06
N ILE A 91 -5.98 15.25 10.04
CA ILE A 91 -5.40 16.60 9.94
C ILE A 91 -3.90 16.52 9.65
N LEU A 92 -3.16 15.67 10.36
CA LEU A 92 -1.72 15.49 10.12
C LEU A 92 -1.42 14.97 8.70
N VAL A 93 -2.27 14.11 8.14
CA VAL A 93 -2.15 13.68 6.74
C VAL A 93 -2.39 14.85 5.80
N HIS A 94 -3.42 15.68 6.02
CA HIS A 94 -3.66 16.88 5.22
C HIS A 94 -2.50 17.86 5.27
N GLU A 95 -1.98 18.15 6.46
CA GLU A 95 -0.79 19.00 6.63
C GLU A 95 0.42 18.45 5.87
N SER A 96 0.59 17.12 5.83
CA SER A 96 1.67 16.49 5.08
C SER A 96 1.51 16.65 3.56
N ILE A 97 0.28 16.57 3.05
CA ILE A 97 -0.07 16.78 1.63
C ILE A 97 0.18 18.26 1.25
N ASP A 98 -0.27 19.19 2.09
CA ASP A 98 -0.06 20.62 1.88
C ASP A 98 1.44 20.95 1.86
N LYS A 99 2.19 20.38 2.79
CA LYS A 99 3.66 20.51 2.84
C LYS A 99 4.32 19.96 1.58
N ASP A 100 3.88 18.81 1.07
CA ASP A 100 4.41 18.23 -0.17
C ASP A 100 4.06 19.08 -1.41
N THR A 101 2.92 19.76 -1.38
CA THR A 101 2.50 20.69 -2.43
C THR A 101 3.34 21.97 -2.43
N MET A 102 3.62 22.52 -1.24
CA MET A 102 4.32 23.80 -1.09
C MET A 102 5.85 23.67 -1.07
N LYS A 103 6.39 22.57 -0.55
CA LYS A 103 7.84 22.42 -0.32
C LYS A 103 8.51 21.76 -1.52
N LYS A 104 9.29 22.55 -2.27
CA LYS A 104 10.13 22.00 -3.34
C LYS A 104 11.24 21.12 -2.74
N LEU A 105 11.28 19.86 -3.16
CA LEU A 105 12.42 18.98 -2.89
C LEU A 105 13.68 19.60 -3.52
N VAL A 106 14.71 19.79 -2.69
CA VAL A 106 16.02 20.26 -3.14
C VAL A 106 16.84 19.07 -3.61
N ASN A 107 17.68 19.25 -4.63
CA ASN A 107 18.58 18.21 -5.15
C ASN A 107 17.85 16.97 -5.72
N VAL A 108 16.87 17.19 -6.59
CA VAL A 108 16.24 16.15 -7.43
C VAL A 108 16.81 16.18 -8.85
N PRO A 109 16.95 15.03 -9.53
CA PRO A 109 17.39 15.02 -10.93
C PRO A 109 16.42 15.81 -11.83
N LYS A 110 16.93 16.43 -12.90
CA LYS A 110 16.12 17.30 -13.79
C LYS A 110 14.87 16.60 -14.34
N ALA A 111 14.97 15.31 -14.62
CA ALA A 111 13.86 14.50 -15.11
C ALA A 111 12.66 14.41 -14.13
N PHE A 112 12.85 14.75 -12.86
CA PHE A 112 11.83 14.65 -11.80
C PHE A 112 11.15 15.99 -11.53
N ILE A 113 11.63 17.08 -12.13
CA ILE A 113 11.04 18.42 -11.98
C ILE A 113 9.53 18.42 -12.29
N PRO A 114 9.03 17.73 -13.34
CA PRO A 114 7.60 17.70 -13.65
C PRO A 114 6.73 17.05 -12.57
N LEU A 115 7.31 16.22 -11.70
CA LEU A 115 6.59 15.52 -10.62
C LEU A 115 6.37 16.40 -9.38
N LEU A 116 7.18 17.44 -9.21
CA LEU A 116 7.15 18.29 -8.02
C LEU A 116 5.81 19.01 -7.88
N GLY A 117 5.22 18.96 -6.69
CA GLY A 117 3.93 19.57 -6.37
C GLY A 117 2.71 18.85 -6.97
N GLN A 118 2.91 17.77 -7.73
CA GLN A 118 1.83 16.91 -8.24
C GLN A 118 1.84 15.53 -7.58
N ILE A 119 3.04 15.03 -7.27
CA ILE A 119 3.27 13.70 -6.70
C ILE A 119 3.82 13.85 -5.28
N SER A 120 3.44 12.93 -4.40
CA SER A 120 3.93 12.90 -3.02
C SER A 120 5.46 12.83 -2.96
N THR A 121 6.03 13.53 -1.97
CA THR A 121 7.47 13.53 -1.70
C THR A 121 7.98 12.11 -1.45
N PHE A 122 7.16 11.27 -0.82
CA PHE A 122 7.47 9.86 -0.59
C PHE A 122 7.75 9.12 -1.90
N ALA A 123 6.81 9.17 -2.86
CA ALA A 123 6.98 8.47 -4.14
C ALA A 123 8.16 9.02 -4.95
N ILE A 124 8.41 10.34 -4.90
CA ILE A 124 9.58 10.95 -5.55
C ILE A 124 10.89 10.44 -4.94
N LYS A 125 10.97 10.27 -3.61
CA LYS A 125 12.15 9.71 -2.94
C LYS A 125 12.40 8.25 -3.34
N GLU A 126 11.34 7.44 -3.45
CA GLU A 126 11.45 6.07 -3.92
C GLU A 126 11.92 6.00 -5.38
N CYS A 127 11.37 6.84 -6.26
CA CYS A 127 11.83 6.95 -7.64
C CYS A 127 13.31 7.41 -7.69
N LYS A 128 13.73 8.33 -6.83
CA LYS A 128 15.13 8.76 -6.72
C LYS A 128 16.03 7.62 -6.25
N ALA A 129 15.57 6.76 -5.34
CA ALA A 129 16.31 5.57 -4.93
C ALA A 129 16.52 4.61 -6.12
N GLN A 130 15.47 4.36 -6.92
CA GLN A 130 15.58 3.56 -8.15
C GLN A 130 16.52 4.21 -9.18
N PHE A 131 16.45 5.52 -9.37
CA PHE A 131 17.38 6.26 -10.22
C PHE A 131 18.84 6.14 -9.76
N ASN A 132 19.07 6.22 -8.45
CA ASN A 132 20.40 6.03 -7.88
C ASN A 132 20.92 4.58 -8.05
N CYS A 133 20.04 3.59 -8.18
CA CYS A 133 20.47 2.24 -8.54
C CYS A 133 21.05 2.24 -9.96
N ILE A 134 20.38 2.89 -10.91
CA ILE A 134 20.87 3.02 -12.31
C ILE A 134 22.27 3.60 -12.35
N THR A 135 22.53 4.67 -11.59
CA THR A 135 23.84 5.36 -11.58
C THR A 135 24.97 4.58 -10.90
N LYS A 136 24.67 3.49 -10.17
CA LYS A 136 25.63 2.70 -9.39
C LYS A 136 25.94 1.31 -9.97
N ASN A 137 25.86 1.14 -11.30
CA ASN A 137 26.03 -0.12 -12.02
C ASN A 137 24.86 -1.11 -11.87
N PHE A 138 23.62 -0.63 -11.98
CA PHE A 138 22.49 -1.54 -12.15
C PHE A 138 22.55 -2.20 -13.53
N ASP A 139 22.51 -3.54 -13.53
CA ASP A 139 22.50 -4.34 -14.74
C ASP A 139 21.09 -4.34 -15.37
N LEU A 140 20.89 -3.44 -16.33
CA LEU A 140 19.65 -3.31 -17.10
C LEU A 140 19.36 -4.53 -18.00
N THR A 141 20.32 -5.45 -18.17
CA THR A 141 20.11 -6.69 -18.96
C THR A 141 19.37 -7.76 -18.16
N LYS A 142 19.27 -7.62 -16.83
CA LYS A 142 18.48 -8.53 -15.99
C LYS A 142 16.98 -8.32 -16.24
N SER A 143 16.24 -9.43 -16.22
CA SER A 143 14.79 -9.37 -16.33
C SER A 143 14.18 -8.54 -15.21
N CYS A 144 13.40 -7.52 -15.56
CA CYS A 144 12.65 -6.72 -14.59
C CYS A 144 11.57 -7.58 -13.91
N SER A 145 11.58 -7.63 -12.57
CA SER A 145 10.55 -8.34 -11.81
C SER A 145 9.17 -7.68 -11.91
N GLN A 146 9.12 -6.40 -12.30
CA GLN A 146 7.93 -5.55 -12.34
C GLN A 146 7.19 -5.44 -11.00
N THR A 147 7.78 -5.96 -9.91
CA THR A 147 7.14 -6.03 -8.59
C THR A 147 6.89 -4.63 -8.06
N LEU A 148 7.86 -3.72 -8.16
CA LEU A 148 7.67 -2.36 -7.68
C LEU A 148 6.53 -1.65 -8.42
N THR A 149 6.51 -1.72 -9.75
CA THR A 149 5.47 -1.10 -10.56
C THR A 149 4.10 -1.70 -10.29
N LYS A 150 3.96 -3.04 -10.34
CA LYS A 150 2.66 -3.72 -10.21
C LYS A 150 2.08 -3.66 -8.80
N TRP A 151 2.92 -3.70 -7.78
CA TRP A 151 2.46 -3.83 -6.40
C TRP A 151 2.38 -2.49 -5.70
N VAL A 152 3.31 -1.59 -6.03
CA VAL A 152 3.49 -0.31 -5.36
C VAL A 152 3.04 0.84 -6.25
N GLY A 153 2.94 0.64 -7.56
CA GLY A 153 2.58 1.72 -8.47
C GLY A 153 3.68 2.77 -8.63
N ILE A 154 4.94 2.38 -8.35
CA ILE A 154 6.13 3.22 -8.50
C ILE A 154 7.01 2.62 -9.61
N PRO A 155 7.50 3.43 -10.56
CA PRO A 155 8.31 2.92 -11.66
C PRO A 155 9.63 2.33 -11.14
N CYS A 156 9.98 1.16 -11.67
CA CYS A 156 11.26 0.51 -11.39
C CYS A 156 12.42 1.18 -12.14
N ALA A 157 13.66 0.84 -11.77
CA ALA A 157 14.87 1.33 -12.43
C ALA A 157 14.84 1.14 -13.97
N HIS A 158 14.33 0.02 -14.48
CA HIS A 158 14.22 -0.21 -15.93
C HIS A 158 13.27 0.79 -16.61
N SER A 159 12.07 0.98 -16.05
CA SER A 159 11.09 1.92 -16.62
C SER A 159 11.57 3.37 -16.57
N ILE A 160 12.31 3.73 -15.51
CA ILE A 160 12.95 5.04 -15.39
C ILE A 160 14.04 5.18 -16.46
N ALA A 161 14.90 4.18 -16.65
CA ALA A 161 15.94 4.22 -17.68
C ALA A 161 15.36 4.40 -19.09
N GLU A 162 14.34 3.62 -19.44
CA GLU A 162 13.63 3.70 -20.73
C GLU A 162 13.03 5.10 -20.97
N THR A 163 12.39 5.68 -19.95
CA THR A 163 11.83 7.04 -20.06
C THR A 163 12.92 8.09 -20.27
N LEU A 164 14.07 7.94 -19.59
CA LEU A 164 15.20 8.86 -19.71
C LEU A 164 15.93 8.76 -21.06
N GLU A 165 16.01 7.57 -21.65
CA GLU A 165 16.58 7.36 -22.99
C GLU A 165 15.80 8.09 -24.07
N THR A 166 14.49 8.22 -23.88
CA THR A 166 13.58 8.95 -24.79
C THR A 166 13.78 10.47 -24.70
N GLY A 167 14.57 10.96 -23.73
CA GLY A 167 14.85 12.38 -23.51
C GLY A 167 13.73 13.13 -22.78
N ASP A 168 12.62 12.45 -22.48
CA ASP A 168 11.49 13.01 -21.77
C ASP A 168 11.69 12.98 -20.25
N GLY A 169 11.15 13.99 -19.57
CA GLY A 169 11.04 13.97 -18.11
C GLY A 169 10.03 12.91 -17.67
N LEU A 170 10.16 12.43 -16.43
CA LEU A 170 9.16 11.55 -15.83
C LEU A 170 7.85 12.31 -15.68
N GLY A 171 6.82 11.87 -16.41
CA GLY A 171 5.47 12.40 -16.29
C GLY A 171 4.74 11.85 -15.07
N PRO A 172 3.81 12.60 -14.44
CA PRO A 172 3.01 12.11 -13.31
C PRO A 172 2.24 10.81 -13.59
N ALA A 173 1.85 10.60 -14.84
CA ALA A 173 1.06 9.44 -15.28
C ALA A 173 1.78 8.09 -15.14
N VAL A 174 3.11 8.07 -15.04
CA VAL A 174 3.86 6.81 -14.82
C VAL A 174 3.75 6.30 -13.39
N LEU A 175 3.24 7.13 -12.46
CA LEU A 175 2.97 6.73 -11.08
C LEU A 175 1.48 6.47 -10.89
N HIS A 176 1.17 5.46 -10.08
CA HIS A 176 -0.20 5.13 -9.70
C HIS A 176 -0.88 6.30 -8.99
N LEU A 177 -2.19 6.47 -9.26
CA LEU A 177 -2.99 7.61 -8.78
C LEU A 177 -2.92 7.83 -7.27
N GLN A 178 -2.77 6.79 -6.45
CA GLN A 178 -2.60 6.94 -5.00
C GLN A 178 -1.45 7.87 -4.59
N TRP A 179 -0.41 8.01 -5.42
CA TRP A 179 0.73 8.87 -5.13
C TRP A 179 0.53 10.32 -5.57
N HIS A 180 -0.56 10.63 -6.27
CA HIS A 180 -0.89 11.97 -6.74
C HIS A 180 -1.52 12.77 -5.60
N LEU A 181 -1.04 13.99 -5.37
CA LEU A 181 -1.48 14.84 -4.26
C LEU A 181 -2.94 15.28 -4.41
N ASN A 182 -3.44 15.36 -5.65
CA ASN A 182 -4.83 15.69 -5.96
C ASN A 182 -5.76 14.45 -5.98
N HIS A 183 -5.24 13.28 -5.62
CA HIS A 183 -6.02 12.05 -5.63
C HIS A 183 -7.12 12.07 -4.58
N ASN A 184 -8.37 11.92 -5.03
CA ASN A 184 -9.51 11.75 -4.15
C ASN A 184 -10.16 10.37 -4.42
N PRO A 185 -9.96 9.38 -3.54
CA PRO A 185 -10.49 8.02 -3.75
C PRO A 185 -12.03 7.98 -3.72
N GLU A 186 -12.69 8.88 -2.99
CA GLU A 186 -14.15 8.94 -2.97
C GLU A 186 -14.73 9.41 -4.30
N LYS A 187 -14.04 10.34 -4.96
CA LYS A 187 -14.42 10.79 -6.30
C LYS A 187 -14.33 9.62 -7.29
N GLN A 188 -13.23 8.87 -7.24
CA GLN A 188 -13.03 7.70 -8.09
C GLN A 188 -14.07 6.60 -7.84
N MET A 189 -14.43 6.34 -6.58
CA MET A 189 -15.49 5.37 -6.24
C MET A 189 -16.86 5.80 -6.77
N ARG A 190 -17.20 7.09 -6.68
CA ARG A 190 -18.44 7.63 -7.26
C ARG A 190 -18.47 7.47 -8.78
N ASP A 191 -17.38 7.79 -9.45
CA ASP A 191 -17.27 7.66 -10.92
C ASP A 191 -17.40 6.20 -11.38
N ASN A 192 -16.80 5.26 -10.64
CA ASN A 192 -16.92 3.82 -10.91
C ASN A 192 -18.34 3.29 -10.68
N LEU A 193 -19.03 3.76 -9.63
CA LEU A 193 -20.43 3.41 -9.35
C LEU A 193 -21.39 3.96 -10.41
N ILE A 194 -21.10 5.14 -10.97
CA ILE A 194 -21.86 5.72 -12.08
C ILE A 194 -21.63 4.89 -13.36
N CYS A 195 -20.39 4.53 -13.66
CA CYS A 195 -20.04 3.70 -14.81
C CYS A 195 -20.73 2.33 -14.78
N MET A 196 -20.80 1.67 -13.61
CA MET A 196 -21.52 0.40 -13.45
C MET A 196 -23.05 0.54 -13.58
N LYS A 197 -23.61 1.71 -13.28
CA LYS A 197 -25.05 1.98 -13.44
C LYS A 197 -25.44 2.30 -14.89
N SER A 198 -24.49 2.73 -15.73
CA SER A 198 -24.70 3.01 -17.15
C SER A 198 -24.59 1.79 -18.06
N ILE A 199 -24.28 0.61 -17.50
CA ILE A 199 -24.15 -0.67 -18.22
C ILE A 199 -25.45 -1.52 -18.10
N ASN A 200 -26.48 -1.01 -17.41
CA ASN A 200 -27.81 -1.63 -17.32
C ASN A 200 -28.86 -0.82 -18.07
#